data_AF-A0AAD9B883-F1
#
_entry.id   AF-A0AAD9B883-F1
#
_cell.length_a   1.000
_cell.length_b   1.000
_cell.length_c   1.000
_cell.angle_alpha   90.00
_cell.angle_beta   90.00
_cell.angle_gamma   90.00
#
_symmetry.space_group_name_H-M   'P 1'
#
loop_
_entity.id
_entity.type
_entity.pdbx_description
1 polymer ?
#
loop_
_entity_poly.entity_id
_entity_poly.type
_entity_poly.pdbx_seq_one_letter_code
_entity_poly.pdbx_strand_id
1 'polypeptide(L)'
;MKALLIWFVLMNLDKLLKTAHCTETQDQILSITPKTQEQVDILKNVSTQYETALWQPVSPYYIKEDTQVHLFVPANSSETVKDLLLRHAITHEVLLANPNELIEMQTRNDSTDPRSSSTFYERYHSLEDIYFWINRTQQDNPDTVKVILIGSSFEKRPLYVLKLSVNNRPNKKAMWIDCGIHAREWISPAFCLWFVQYSLSFYHSNRDITNILDNMDVYILPVLNPDGYHYTWTTETENHSELLEIVQEAAQKIKRHYRNIYEYGSGAKTIYLAPGGSDDWAYNLGIKYSFTFELQDRGRYGFLLPPSHISKACNEALLAVKTIALKVIEKTQAPTTPA
;
A
#
# COMPACT_ATOMS: atom_id res chain seq x y z
N MET A 1 -63.05 -29.12 33.23
CA MET A 1 -62.33 -27.83 33.31
C MET A 1 -60.86 -28.10 33.56
N LYS A 2 -60.00 -27.49 32.71
CA LYS A 2 -58.52 -27.56 32.69
C LYS A 2 -57.96 -27.14 34.07
N ALA A 3 -57.18 -27.99 34.75
CA ALA A 3 -55.71 -28.07 34.75
C ALA A 3 -54.99 -26.82 35.27
N LEU A 4 -54.15 -26.96 36.30
CA LEU A 4 -52.70 -26.75 36.16
C LEU A 4 -51.91 -27.27 37.38
N LEU A 5 -50.96 -28.16 37.10
CA LEU A 5 -49.86 -28.59 37.97
C LEU A 5 -48.73 -27.56 37.94
N ILE A 6 -48.06 -27.42 39.08
CA ILE A 6 -46.84 -26.64 39.29
C ILE A 6 -45.64 -27.45 38.79
N TRP A 7 -44.80 -26.85 37.94
CA TRP A 7 -43.42 -27.30 37.67
C TRP A 7 -42.47 -26.10 37.77
N PHE A 8 -41.38 -26.30 38.52
CA PHE A 8 -40.29 -25.36 38.70
C PHE A 8 -39.62 -25.03 37.35
N VAL A 9 -39.46 -23.73 37.05
CA VAL A 9 -38.55 -23.28 36.00
C VAL A 9 -37.34 -22.64 36.68
N LEU A 10 -36.23 -23.37 36.70
CA LEU A 10 -34.88 -22.80 36.76
C LEU A 10 -34.66 -22.02 35.45
N MET A 11 -34.97 -20.72 35.46
CA MET A 11 -34.41 -19.81 34.45
C MET A 11 -33.00 -19.46 34.91
N ASN A 12 -32.02 -20.02 34.21
CA ASN A 12 -30.64 -19.59 34.28
C ASN A 12 -30.60 -18.11 33.88
N LEU A 13 -30.17 -17.24 34.80
CA LEU A 13 -30.12 -15.79 34.65
C LEU A 13 -28.96 -15.32 33.74
N ASP A 14 -28.48 -16.18 32.83
CA ASP A 14 -27.32 -15.93 31.96
C ASP A 14 -27.67 -15.27 30.62
N LYS A 15 -28.91 -14.80 30.42
CA LYS A 15 -29.34 -14.18 29.15
C LYS A 15 -29.83 -12.73 29.23
N LEU A 16 -29.69 -12.05 30.37
CA LEU A 16 -30.08 -10.63 30.52
C LEU A 16 -28.99 -9.71 31.09
N LEU A 17 -27.76 -10.19 31.19
CA LEU A 17 -26.57 -9.38 31.47
C LEU A 17 -25.51 -9.61 30.39
N LYS A 18 -25.83 -9.24 29.16
CA LYS A 18 -24.82 -8.77 28.19
C LYS A 18 -25.04 -7.28 27.96
N THR A 19 -25.01 -6.50 29.03
CA THR A 19 -24.31 -5.22 28.95
C THR A 19 -22.84 -5.58 28.77
N ALA A 20 -22.44 -5.74 27.52
CA ALA A 20 -21.04 -5.75 27.17
C ALA A 20 -20.50 -4.36 27.54
N HIS A 21 -19.97 -4.23 28.76
CA HIS A 21 -18.77 -3.45 28.92
C HIS A 21 -17.68 -4.22 28.17
N CYS A 22 -17.60 -3.98 26.87
CA CYS A 22 -16.47 -4.39 26.07
C CYS A 22 -15.37 -3.37 26.35
N THR A 23 -14.68 -3.55 27.48
CA THR A 23 -13.47 -2.81 27.84
C THR A 23 -12.25 -3.46 27.18
N GLU A 24 -12.34 -3.72 25.88
CA GLU A 24 -11.18 -3.90 25.02
C GLU A 24 -11.30 -2.83 23.95
N THR A 25 -10.69 -1.69 24.19
CA THR A 25 -10.51 -0.66 23.17
C THR A 25 -9.71 -1.31 22.04
N GLN A 26 -10.31 -1.48 20.87
CA GLN A 26 -9.61 -1.96 19.67
C GLN A 26 -8.97 -0.78 18.94
N ASP A 27 -7.97 -1.06 18.11
CA ASP A 27 -7.46 -0.10 17.13
C ASP A 27 -8.58 0.32 16.18
N GLN A 28 -8.58 1.57 15.71
CA GLN A 28 -9.65 2.08 14.84
C GLN A 28 -9.11 3.05 13.79
N ILE A 29 -9.80 3.12 12.65
CA ILE A 29 -9.64 4.22 11.70
C ILE A 29 -10.84 5.16 11.83
N LEU A 30 -10.58 6.42 12.15
CA LEU A 30 -11.58 7.47 12.24
C LEU A 30 -11.56 8.32 10.96
N SER A 31 -12.73 8.64 10.42
CA SER A 31 -12.94 9.65 9.38
C SER A 31 -13.44 10.94 10.02
N ILE A 32 -12.71 12.03 9.80
CA ILE A 32 -12.90 13.31 10.47
C ILE A 32 -12.87 14.42 9.42
N THR A 33 -13.76 15.41 9.52
CA THR A 33 -13.74 16.59 8.65
C THR A 33 -13.76 17.85 9.53
N PRO A 34 -12.60 18.49 9.79
CA PRO A 34 -12.56 19.70 10.60
C PRO A 34 -13.26 20.85 9.88
N LYS A 35 -14.00 21.66 10.63
CA LYS A 35 -14.82 22.78 10.14
C LYS A 35 -14.24 24.14 10.48
N THR A 36 -13.27 24.20 11.38
CA THR A 36 -12.63 25.45 11.80
C THR A 36 -11.12 25.27 11.90
N GLN A 37 -10.38 26.36 11.81
CA GLN A 37 -8.93 26.37 11.98
C GLN A 37 -8.51 25.83 13.35
N GLU A 38 -9.29 26.07 14.40
CA GLU A 38 -9.04 25.49 15.73
C GLU A 38 -9.10 23.95 15.68
N GLN A 39 -10.11 23.38 15.01
CA GLN A 39 -10.22 21.93 14.84
C GLN A 39 -9.07 21.37 13.99
N VAL A 40 -8.63 22.12 12.97
CA VAL A 40 -7.44 21.76 12.18
C VAL A 40 -6.20 21.67 13.06
N ASP A 41 -5.96 22.66 13.92
CA ASP A 41 -4.78 22.70 14.78
C ASP A 41 -4.80 21.58 15.83
N ILE A 42 -5.99 21.25 16.36
CA ILE A 42 -6.18 20.11 17.26
C ILE A 42 -5.88 18.80 16.54
N LEU A 43 -6.43 18.59 15.34
CA LEU A 43 -6.20 17.37 14.57
C LEU A 43 -4.73 17.21 14.18
N LYS A 44 -4.04 18.31 13.84
CA LYS A 44 -2.60 18.31 13.62
C LYS A 44 -1.86 17.81 14.85
N ASN A 45 -2.19 18.34 16.03
CA ASN A 45 -1.57 17.89 17.27
C ASN A 45 -1.84 16.41 17.55
N VAL A 46 -3.11 15.99 17.52
CA VAL A 46 -3.51 14.59 17.74
C VAL A 46 -2.78 13.65 16.80
N SER A 47 -2.69 13.99 15.51
CA SER A 47 -2.06 13.15 14.48
C SER A 47 -0.56 12.89 14.66
N THR A 48 0.08 13.66 15.53
CA THR A 48 1.50 13.51 15.89
C THR A 48 1.72 12.95 17.29
N GLN A 49 0.64 12.76 18.05
CA GLN A 49 0.64 12.30 19.43
C GLN A 49 -0.12 10.97 19.57
N TYR A 50 -0.08 10.41 20.78
CA TYR A 50 -0.89 9.25 21.17
C TYR A 50 -0.70 8.02 20.27
N GLU A 51 0.49 7.86 19.68
CA GLU A 51 0.84 6.78 18.75
C GLU A 51 -0.07 6.71 17.51
N THR A 52 -0.80 7.78 17.21
CA THR A 52 -1.67 7.83 16.04
C THR A 52 -0.86 7.90 14.74
N ALA A 53 -1.51 7.50 13.65
CA ALA A 53 -0.93 7.59 12.32
C ALA A 53 -1.97 8.10 11.32
N LEU A 54 -1.61 9.10 10.53
CA LEU A 54 -2.50 9.52 9.45
C LEU A 54 -2.48 8.52 8.30
N TRP A 55 -3.67 8.23 7.81
CA TRP A 55 -3.89 7.55 6.54
C TRP A 55 -4.14 8.55 5.41
N GLN A 56 -4.85 9.64 5.73
CA GLN A 56 -5.09 10.77 4.83
C GLN A 56 -5.40 12.01 5.71
N PRO A 57 -4.80 13.20 5.57
CA PRO A 57 -3.46 13.53 5.18
C PRO A 57 -2.48 12.39 5.11
N VAL A 58 -1.56 12.38 4.18
CA VAL A 58 -0.24 11.79 4.48
C VAL A 58 0.49 12.52 5.62
N SER A 59 0.41 13.85 5.73
CA SER A 59 1.06 14.67 6.78
C SER A 59 0.05 15.61 7.45
N PRO A 60 0.26 15.97 8.74
CA PRO A 60 -0.55 16.94 9.46
C PRO A 60 -0.65 18.29 8.74
N TYR A 61 0.40 18.72 8.03
CA TYR A 61 0.41 20.01 7.34
C TYR A 61 -0.77 20.16 6.35
N TYR A 62 -1.24 19.08 5.71
CA TYR A 62 -2.33 19.16 4.70
C TYR A 62 -3.71 19.09 5.28
N ILE A 63 -3.83 18.95 6.60
CA ILE A 63 -5.11 19.08 7.27
C ILE A 63 -5.55 20.53 7.12
N LYS A 64 -6.69 20.70 6.44
CA LYS A 64 -7.35 21.98 6.19
C LYS A 64 -8.83 21.85 6.53
N GLU A 65 -9.49 23.00 6.71
CA GLU A 65 -10.94 23.05 6.85
C GLU A 65 -11.63 22.35 5.66
N ASP A 66 -12.69 21.63 5.96
CA ASP A 66 -13.51 20.87 5.01
C ASP A 66 -12.77 19.78 4.20
N THR A 67 -11.58 19.37 4.63
CA THR A 67 -10.87 18.24 4.05
C THR A 67 -11.04 16.97 4.89
N GLN A 68 -11.22 15.83 4.23
CA GLN A 68 -11.39 14.55 4.92
C GLN A 68 -10.04 14.07 5.48
N VAL A 69 -10.05 13.70 6.76
CA VAL A 69 -8.93 13.15 7.51
C VAL A 69 -9.25 11.74 7.97
N HIS A 70 -8.47 10.76 7.53
CA HIS A 70 -8.47 9.39 8.04
C HIS A 70 -7.30 9.21 9.01
N LEU A 71 -7.62 8.88 10.27
CA LEU A 71 -6.66 8.76 11.36
C LEU A 71 -6.74 7.36 11.96
N PHE A 72 -5.62 6.63 11.95
CA PHE A 72 -5.43 5.44 12.77
C PHE A 72 -5.23 5.85 14.23
N VAL A 73 -6.07 5.29 15.08
CA VAL A 73 -6.08 5.51 16.52
C VAL A 73 -5.88 4.15 17.21
N PRO A 74 -4.74 3.94 17.88
CA PRO A 74 -4.51 2.71 18.59
C PRO A 74 -5.50 2.51 19.75
N ALA A 75 -5.70 1.25 20.11
CA ALA A 75 -6.46 0.76 21.23
C ALA A 75 -6.19 1.56 22.51
N ASN A 76 -4.91 1.66 22.88
CA ASN A 76 -4.45 2.27 24.13
C ASN A 76 -4.82 3.76 24.27
N SER A 77 -5.04 4.47 23.15
CA SER A 77 -5.32 5.90 23.12
C SER A 77 -6.72 6.25 22.60
N SER A 78 -7.50 5.25 22.19
CA SER A 78 -8.83 5.41 21.59
C SER A 78 -9.78 6.25 22.45
N GLU A 79 -9.85 5.97 23.75
CA GLU A 79 -10.72 6.72 24.68
C GLU A 79 -10.26 8.18 24.83
N THR A 80 -8.95 8.39 25.01
CA THR A 80 -8.35 9.73 25.17
C THR A 80 -8.57 10.58 23.92
N VAL A 81 -8.33 10.01 22.73
CA VAL A 81 -8.51 10.72 21.47
C VAL A 81 -9.98 11.06 21.24
N LYS A 82 -10.91 10.12 21.46
CA LYS A 82 -12.34 10.37 21.29
C LYS A 82 -12.88 11.42 22.25
N ASP A 83 -12.46 11.39 23.51
CA ASP A 83 -12.82 12.42 24.49
C ASP A 83 -12.33 13.81 24.07
N LEU A 84 -11.09 13.90 23.57
CA LEU A 84 -10.56 15.16 23.05
C LEU A 84 -11.35 15.66 21.84
N LEU A 85 -11.69 14.78 20.88
CA LEU A 85 -12.53 15.14 19.74
C LEU A 85 -13.91 15.65 20.20
N LEU A 86 -14.54 14.96 21.16
CA LEU A 86 -15.82 15.35 21.75
C LEU A 86 -15.75 16.72 22.43
N ARG A 87 -14.73 16.98 23.26
CA ARG A 87 -14.55 18.25 23.97
C ARG A 87 -14.44 19.45 23.05
N HIS A 88 -13.86 19.27 21.87
CA HIS A 88 -13.71 20.33 20.86
C HIS A 88 -14.77 20.28 19.76
N ALA A 89 -15.87 19.56 19.99
CA ALA A 89 -16.99 19.41 19.05
C ALA A 89 -16.55 18.95 17.64
N ILE A 90 -15.51 18.10 17.57
CA ILE A 90 -15.01 17.51 16.34
C ILE A 90 -15.80 16.22 16.10
N THR A 91 -16.70 16.26 15.13
CA THR A 91 -17.47 15.09 14.70
C THR A 91 -16.58 14.11 13.94
N HIS A 92 -16.76 12.82 14.21
CA HIS A 92 -16.02 11.74 13.55
C HIS A 92 -16.93 10.55 13.25
N GLU A 93 -16.55 9.77 12.23
CA GLU A 93 -17.15 8.49 11.88
C GLU A 93 -16.11 7.38 12.07
N VAL A 94 -16.53 6.21 12.54
CA VAL A 94 -15.64 5.03 12.61
C VAL A 94 -15.66 4.36 11.24
N LEU A 95 -14.57 4.51 10.50
CA LEU A 95 -14.42 3.97 9.15
C LEU A 95 -14.10 2.48 9.19
N LEU A 96 -13.19 2.09 10.09
CA LEU A 96 -12.85 0.69 10.39
C LEU A 96 -12.79 0.51 11.92
N ALA A 97 -13.63 -0.38 12.43
CA ALA A 97 -13.76 -0.63 13.87
C ALA A 97 -12.70 -1.60 14.42
N ASN A 98 -12.19 -2.50 13.57
CA ASN A 98 -11.16 -3.48 13.92
C ASN A 98 -10.21 -3.71 12.72
N PRO A 99 -9.17 -2.89 12.52
CA PRO A 99 -8.22 -3.06 11.43
C PRO A 99 -7.38 -4.34 11.59
N ASN A 100 -7.23 -4.87 12.81
CA ASN A 100 -6.46 -6.08 13.08
C ASN A 100 -7.09 -7.32 12.43
N GLU A 101 -8.42 -7.42 12.38
CA GLU A 101 -9.10 -8.47 11.63
C GLU A 101 -8.74 -8.45 10.13
N LEU A 102 -8.63 -7.26 9.53
CA LEU A 102 -8.25 -7.14 8.12
C LEU A 102 -6.79 -7.51 7.91
N ILE A 103 -5.88 -7.10 8.81
CA ILE A 103 -4.46 -7.47 8.76
C ILE A 103 -4.32 -8.99 8.86
N GLU A 104 -4.99 -9.64 9.83
CA GLU A 104 -4.97 -11.10 9.97
C GLU A 104 -5.51 -11.80 8.72
N MET A 105 -6.61 -11.30 8.13
CA MET A 105 -7.14 -11.85 6.88
C MET A 105 -6.14 -11.74 5.72
N GLN A 106 -5.31 -10.70 5.70
CA GLN A 106 -4.32 -10.45 4.65
C GLN A 106 -3.04 -11.28 4.84
N THR A 107 -2.67 -11.63 6.07
CA THR A 107 -1.42 -12.32 6.41
C THR A 107 -1.58 -13.82 6.69
N ARG A 108 -2.83 -14.35 6.70
CA ARG A 108 -3.11 -15.78 6.85
C ARG A 108 -2.40 -16.61 5.79
N ASN A 109 -1.49 -17.47 6.23
CA ASN A 109 -0.74 -18.37 5.37
C ASN A 109 -1.41 -19.75 5.32
N ASP A 110 -2.40 -19.91 4.44
CA ASP A 110 -3.21 -21.14 4.34
C ASP A 110 -2.58 -22.25 3.45
N SER A 111 -1.32 -22.14 3.03
CA SER A 111 -0.73 -23.14 2.09
C SER A 111 0.73 -23.47 2.35
N THR A 112 1.09 -24.74 2.08
CA THR A 112 2.46 -25.25 2.03
C THR A 112 3.12 -25.14 0.65
N ASP A 113 2.36 -24.78 -0.39
CA ASP A 113 2.85 -24.41 -1.73
C ASP A 113 2.22 -23.07 -2.14
N PRO A 114 3.02 -21.98 -2.17
CA PRO A 114 2.52 -20.63 -2.45
C PRO A 114 1.64 -20.59 -3.70
N ARG A 115 2.01 -21.27 -4.79
CA ARG A 115 1.32 -21.16 -6.09
C ARG A 115 0.21 -22.19 -6.34
N SER A 116 -0.03 -23.13 -5.42
CA SER A 116 -0.87 -24.33 -5.67
C SER A 116 -2.37 -24.06 -5.89
N SER A 117 -2.84 -22.82 -5.75
CA SER A 117 -4.25 -22.48 -5.92
C SER A 117 -4.44 -21.33 -6.91
N SER A 118 -5.57 -21.34 -7.61
CA SER A 118 -6.06 -20.25 -8.46
C SER A 118 -6.17 -18.89 -7.73
N THR A 119 -6.03 -18.87 -6.40
CA THR A 119 -6.12 -17.69 -5.54
C THR A 119 -4.76 -17.10 -5.15
N PHE A 120 -3.63 -17.59 -5.68
CA PHE A 120 -2.31 -17.04 -5.36
C PHE A 120 -2.21 -15.54 -5.66
N TYR A 121 -2.70 -15.10 -6.83
CA TYR A 121 -2.66 -13.68 -7.20
C TYR A 121 -3.79 -12.86 -6.56
N GLU A 122 -4.63 -13.48 -5.73
CA GLU A 122 -5.74 -12.86 -5.01
C GLU A 122 -5.48 -12.76 -3.49
N ARG A 123 -4.21 -12.88 -3.08
CA ARG A 123 -3.74 -12.66 -1.71
C ARG A 123 -2.47 -11.81 -1.70
N TYR A 124 -2.15 -11.23 -0.55
CA TYR A 124 -0.86 -10.59 -0.32
C TYR A 124 0.19 -11.62 0.09
N HIS A 125 1.45 -11.33 -0.18
CA HIS A 125 2.57 -12.26 0.00
C HIS A 125 3.65 -11.63 0.85
N SER A 126 4.28 -12.42 1.71
CA SER A 126 5.49 -12.01 2.41
C SER A 126 6.61 -11.69 1.40
N LEU A 127 7.66 -11.00 1.85
CA LEU A 127 8.80 -10.72 0.99
C LEU A 127 9.47 -12.02 0.52
N GLU A 128 9.54 -13.00 1.42
CA GLU A 128 10.13 -14.32 1.19
C GLU A 128 9.34 -15.08 0.10
N ASP A 129 8.01 -15.05 0.17
CA ASP A 129 7.13 -15.65 -0.84
C ASP A 129 7.31 -14.97 -2.21
N ILE A 130 7.45 -13.63 -2.22
CA ILE A 130 7.72 -12.88 -3.45
C ILE A 130 9.09 -13.30 -4.02
N TYR A 131 10.16 -13.37 -3.23
CA TYR A 131 11.47 -13.80 -3.72
C TYR A 131 11.47 -15.23 -4.26
N PHE A 132 10.77 -16.15 -3.57
CA PHE A 132 10.57 -17.50 -4.07
C PHE A 132 9.83 -17.50 -5.41
N TRP A 133 8.76 -16.71 -5.52
CA TRP A 133 7.98 -16.55 -6.75
C TRP A 133 8.82 -15.97 -7.90
N ILE A 134 9.70 -15.00 -7.65
CA ILE A 134 10.60 -14.42 -8.67
C ILE A 134 11.51 -15.51 -9.24
N ASN A 135 12.20 -16.24 -8.37
CA ASN A 135 13.13 -17.29 -8.78
C ASN A 135 12.39 -18.38 -9.59
N ARG A 136 11.22 -18.81 -9.09
CA ARG A 136 10.41 -19.82 -9.75
C ARG A 136 9.89 -19.36 -11.11
N THR A 137 9.42 -18.12 -11.22
CA THR A 137 8.89 -17.56 -12.47
C THR A 137 9.95 -17.53 -13.57
N GLN A 138 11.21 -17.22 -13.22
CA GLN A 138 12.33 -17.35 -14.15
C GLN A 138 12.60 -18.79 -14.57
N GLN A 139 12.61 -19.73 -13.62
CA GLN A 139 12.87 -21.15 -13.91
C GLN A 139 11.80 -21.75 -14.82
N ASP A 140 10.54 -21.37 -14.63
CA ASP A 140 9.42 -21.86 -15.44
C ASP A 140 9.34 -21.19 -16.82
N ASN A 141 9.95 -20.00 -17.00
CA ASN A 141 9.89 -19.21 -18.24
C ASN A 141 11.27 -18.69 -18.69
N PRO A 142 12.30 -19.55 -18.82
CA PRO A 142 13.70 -19.12 -18.95
C PRO A 142 14.01 -18.36 -20.25
N ASP A 143 13.20 -18.58 -21.29
CA ASP A 143 13.33 -17.91 -22.59
C ASP A 143 12.71 -16.52 -22.63
N THR A 144 11.78 -16.23 -21.71
CA THR A 144 11.00 -14.97 -21.68
C THR A 144 11.36 -14.08 -20.50
N VAL A 145 11.75 -14.68 -19.37
CA VAL A 145 12.00 -13.97 -18.11
C VAL A 145 13.47 -14.06 -17.76
N LYS A 146 14.08 -12.90 -17.50
CA LYS A 146 15.41 -12.80 -16.85
C LYS A 146 15.30 -12.02 -15.56
N VAL A 147 15.89 -12.53 -14.50
CA VAL A 147 15.98 -11.85 -13.20
C VAL A 147 17.33 -11.14 -13.12
N ILE A 148 17.27 -9.84 -12.85
CA ILE A 148 18.42 -8.95 -12.77
C ILE A 148 18.52 -8.46 -11.33
N LEU A 149 19.65 -8.73 -10.67
CA LEU A 149 19.97 -8.12 -9.39
C LEU A 149 20.52 -6.72 -9.65
N ILE A 150 19.79 -5.68 -9.23
CA ILE A 150 20.19 -4.28 -9.46
C ILE A 150 20.89 -3.64 -8.26
N GLY A 151 20.89 -4.33 -7.11
CA GLY A 151 21.54 -3.85 -5.90
C GLY A 151 21.04 -4.58 -4.66
N SER A 152 21.29 -3.97 -3.51
CA SER A 152 20.82 -4.43 -2.21
C SER A 152 20.25 -3.28 -1.42
N SER A 153 19.27 -3.58 -0.58
CA SER A 153 18.69 -2.65 0.38
C SER A 153 19.66 -2.30 1.52
N PHE A 154 19.20 -1.49 2.46
CA PHE A 154 19.99 -1.11 3.64
C PHE A 154 20.36 -2.34 4.46
N GLU A 155 19.37 -3.20 4.74
CA GLU A 155 19.53 -4.47 5.47
C GLU A 155 20.02 -5.62 4.57
N LYS A 156 20.62 -5.30 3.41
CA LYS A 156 21.26 -6.24 2.48
C LYS A 156 20.32 -7.25 1.81
N ARG A 157 19.03 -6.95 1.73
CA ARG A 157 18.07 -7.73 0.93
C ARG A 157 18.24 -7.42 -0.57
N PRO A 158 18.13 -8.42 -1.46
CA PRO A 158 18.35 -8.22 -2.89
C PRO A 158 17.21 -7.42 -3.56
N LEU A 159 17.58 -6.52 -4.47
CA LEU A 159 16.64 -5.81 -5.34
C LEU A 159 16.58 -6.51 -6.70
N TYR A 160 15.49 -7.24 -6.95
CA TYR A 160 15.32 -8.03 -8.18
C TYR A 160 14.37 -7.36 -9.17
N VAL A 161 14.85 -7.20 -10.41
CA VAL A 161 14.05 -6.78 -11.56
C VAL A 161 13.78 -7.98 -12.45
N LEU A 162 12.52 -8.23 -12.79
CA LEU A 162 12.14 -9.17 -13.84
C LEU A 162 12.11 -8.43 -15.16
N LYS A 163 12.99 -8.82 -16.08
CA LYS A 163 12.92 -8.42 -17.48
C LYS A 163 12.08 -9.44 -18.24
N LEU A 164 10.91 -9.01 -18.73
CA LEU A 164 10.12 -9.71 -19.72
C LEU A 164 10.58 -9.29 -21.11
N SER A 165 11.13 -10.23 -21.86
CA SER A 165 11.62 -9.98 -23.22
C SER A 165 11.35 -11.20 -24.08
N VAL A 166 10.61 -10.99 -25.16
CA VAL A 166 10.32 -11.99 -26.18
C VAL A 166 10.96 -11.60 -27.49
N ASN A 167 11.05 -12.56 -28.42
CA ASN A 167 11.40 -12.43 -29.84
C ASN A 167 12.81 -11.87 -30.18
N ASN A 168 13.65 -11.56 -29.18
CA ASN A 168 15.06 -11.15 -29.31
C ASN A 168 15.34 -10.07 -30.37
N ARG A 169 14.37 -9.21 -30.69
CA ARG A 169 14.58 -8.13 -31.66
C ARG A 169 15.56 -7.09 -31.08
N PRO A 170 16.54 -6.62 -31.87
CA PRO A 170 17.42 -5.55 -31.42
C PRO A 170 16.65 -4.23 -31.28
N ASN A 171 17.11 -3.37 -30.37
CA ASN A 171 16.59 -2.00 -30.19
C ASN A 171 15.09 -1.89 -29.83
N LYS A 172 14.53 -2.91 -29.17
CA LYS A 172 13.20 -2.80 -28.56
C LYS A 172 13.15 -1.63 -27.58
N LYS A 173 12.01 -0.96 -27.52
CA LYS A 173 11.77 0.07 -26.49
C LYS A 173 11.69 -0.61 -25.13
N ALA A 174 11.91 0.14 -24.06
CA ALA A 174 11.79 -0.38 -22.70
C ALA A 174 10.63 0.30 -21.98
N MET A 175 9.89 -0.46 -21.18
CA MET A 175 8.96 0.03 -20.17
C MET A 175 9.48 -0.38 -18.80
N TRP A 176 9.51 0.57 -17.87
CA TRP A 176 9.87 0.32 -16.48
C TRP A 176 8.62 0.43 -15.61
N ILE A 177 8.44 -0.53 -14.71
CA ILE A 177 7.38 -0.56 -13.70
C ILE A 177 8.03 -0.93 -12.37
N ASP A 178 8.00 -0.04 -11.39
CA ASP A 178 8.34 -0.37 -10.01
C ASP A 178 7.09 -0.33 -9.12
N CYS A 179 7.12 -1.18 -8.10
CA CYS A 179 6.06 -1.31 -7.10
C CYS A 179 6.68 -1.32 -5.70
N GLY A 180 5.85 -1.04 -4.68
CA GLY A 180 6.26 -1.15 -3.28
C GLY A 180 7.38 -0.18 -2.89
N ILE A 181 7.36 1.05 -3.40
CA ILE A 181 8.23 2.13 -2.89
C ILE A 181 7.84 2.51 -1.45
N HIS A 182 6.54 2.58 -1.17
CA HIS A 182 5.98 2.70 0.17
C HIS A 182 5.59 1.31 0.70
N ALA A 183 6.12 0.97 1.88
CA ALA A 183 6.00 -0.37 2.45
C ALA A 183 4.56 -0.84 2.71
N ARG A 184 3.66 0.07 3.12
CA ARG A 184 2.28 -0.26 3.52
C ARG A 184 1.29 -0.34 2.36
N GLU A 185 1.72 -0.06 1.14
CA GLU A 185 0.86 -0.07 -0.06
C GLU A 185 0.89 -1.47 -0.71
N TRP A 186 0.43 -2.49 0.02
CA TRP A 186 0.57 -3.90 -0.39
C TRP A 186 -0.10 -4.24 -1.73
N ILE A 187 -1.10 -3.46 -2.15
CA ILE A 187 -1.73 -3.60 -3.47
C ILE A 187 -0.76 -3.30 -4.63
N SER A 188 0.27 -2.48 -4.40
CA SER A 188 1.28 -2.16 -5.42
C SER A 188 2.15 -3.38 -5.76
N PRO A 189 2.85 -4.05 -4.82
CA PRO A 189 3.55 -5.31 -5.11
C PRO A 189 2.63 -6.40 -5.69
N ALA A 190 1.40 -6.53 -5.18
CA ALA A 190 0.42 -7.48 -5.70
C ALA A 190 0.11 -7.23 -7.19
N PHE A 191 -0.03 -5.96 -7.60
CA PHE A 191 -0.20 -5.60 -9.01
C PHE A 191 1.01 -5.99 -9.86
N CYS A 192 2.25 -5.77 -9.40
CA CYS A 192 3.43 -6.18 -10.16
C CYS A 192 3.46 -7.71 -10.40
N LEU A 193 3.12 -8.52 -9.39
CA LEU A 193 2.99 -9.98 -9.53
C LEU A 193 1.88 -10.35 -10.53
N TRP A 194 0.72 -9.71 -10.39
CA TRP A 194 -0.43 -9.90 -11.29
C TRP A 194 -0.08 -9.58 -12.75
N PHE A 195 0.59 -8.45 -12.98
CA PHE A 195 0.99 -7.99 -14.31
C PHE A 195 1.93 -8.98 -14.99
N VAL A 196 2.93 -9.50 -14.26
CA VAL A 196 3.86 -10.51 -14.78
C VAL A 196 3.11 -11.79 -15.13
N GLN A 197 2.29 -12.33 -14.22
CA GLN A 197 1.53 -13.54 -14.50
C GLN A 197 0.57 -13.37 -15.69
N TYR A 198 -0.16 -12.25 -15.73
CA TYR A 198 -1.07 -11.95 -16.82
C TYR A 198 -0.32 -11.87 -18.15
N SER A 199 0.81 -11.16 -18.17
CA SER A 199 1.64 -11.02 -19.37
C SER A 199 2.12 -12.36 -19.90
N LEU A 200 2.61 -13.25 -19.02
CA LEU A 200 3.07 -14.59 -19.40
C LEU A 200 1.91 -15.51 -19.84
N SER A 201 0.80 -15.50 -19.11
CA SER A 201 -0.35 -16.38 -19.40
C SER A 201 -1.08 -16.01 -20.69
N PHE A 202 -1.09 -14.70 -21.02
CA PHE A 202 -1.87 -14.17 -22.13
C PHE A 202 -1.02 -13.69 -23.31
N TYR A 203 0.29 -13.94 -23.29
CA TYR A 203 1.11 -13.82 -24.49
C TYR A 203 0.61 -14.79 -25.56
N HIS A 204 0.46 -14.32 -26.80
CA HIS A 204 -0.19 -14.97 -27.95
C HIS A 204 -1.73 -15.10 -27.92
N SER A 205 -2.40 -14.91 -26.78
CA SER A 205 -3.87 -15.01 -26.71
C SER A 205 -4.55 -13.65 -26.51
N ASN A 206 -3.91 -12.70 -25.84
CA ASN A 206 -4.37 -11.31 -25.74
C ASN A 206 -3.60 -10.42 -26.72
N ARG A 207 -4.33 -9.72 -27.60
CA ARG A 207 -3.74 -8.87 -28.65
C ARG A 207 -2.88 -7.74 -28.09
N ASP A 208 -3.33 -7.11 -27.02
CA ASP A 208 -2.66 -5.95 -26.43
C ASP A 208 -1.35 -6.35 -25.77
N ILE A 209 -1.37 -7.41 -24.95
CA ILE A 209 -0.16 -7.95 -24.30
C ILE A 209 0.83 -8.46 -25.34
N THR A 210 0.37 -9.19 -26.35
CA THR A 210 1.23 -9.66 -27.45
C THR A 210 1.91 -8.48 -28.14
N ASN A 211 1.16 -7.44 -28.48
CA ASN A 211 1.74 -6.24 -29.11
C ASN A 211 2.73 -5.51 -28.21
N ILE A 212 2.47 -5.41 -26.90
CA ILE A 212 3.38 -4.81 -25.93
C ILE A 212 4.68 -5.61 -25.86
N LEU A 213 4.61 -6.92 -25.61
CA LEU A 213 5.79 -7.76 -25.47
C LEU A 213 6.58 -7.87 -26.78
N ASP A 214 5.92 -7.86 -27.94
CA ASP A 214 6.60 -7.92 -29.23
C ASP A 214 7.44 -6.67 -29.53
N ASN A 215 7.04 -5.51 -29.02
CA ASN A 215 7.65 -4.22 -29.35
C ASN A 215 8.44 -3.61 -28.19
N MET A 216 8.23 -4.08 -26.96
CA MET A 216 8.88 -3.56 -25.76
C MET A 216 9.48 -4.69 -24.91
N ASP A 217 10.60 -4.37 -24.28
CA ASP A 217 11.08 -5.10 -23.10
C ASP A 217 10.47 -4.45 -21.86
N VAL A 218 9.90 -5.26 -20.97
CA VAL A 218 9.28 -4.75 -19.74
C VAL A 218 10.14 -5.12 -18.56
N TYR A 219 10.55 -4.13 -17.78
CA TYR A 219 11.34 -4.26 -16.56
C TYR A 219 10.43 -4.01 -15.37
N ILE A 220 10.24 -5.02 -14.53
CA ILE A 220 9.34 -4.96 -13.37
C ILE A 220 10.17 -5.14 -12.10
N LEU A 221 10.13 -4.17 -11.19
CA LEU A 221 10.68 -4.25 -9.84
C LEU A 221 9.53 -4.41 -8.83
N PRO A 222 9.20 -5.63 -8.35
CA PRO A 222 8.00 -5.85 -7.55
C PRO A 222 8.02 -5.18 -6.17
N VAL A 223 9.19 -5.05 -5.56
CA VAL A 223 9.35 -4.44 -4.24
C VAL A 223 10.63 -3.59 -4.23
N LEU A 224 10.48 -2.28 -4.40
CA LEU A 224 11.58 -1.32 -4.37
C LEU A 224 12.09 -1.07 -2.94
N ASN A 225 11.21 -1.10 -1.93
CA ASN A 225 11.54 -0.97 -0.51
C ASN A 225 11.34 -2.31 0.24
N PRO A 226 12.24 -3.30 0.05
CA PRO A 226 12.09 -4.63 0.64
C PRO A 226 12.22 -4.62 2.17
N ASP A 227 13.05 -3.75 2.74
CA ASP A 227 13.22 -3.67 4.20
C ASP A 227 11.94 -3.16 4.86
N GLY A 228 11.39 -2.05 4.35
CA GLY A 228 10.11 -1.54 4.81
C GLY A 228 8.96 -2.52 4.58
N TYR A 229 8.88 -3.14 3.40
CA TYR A 229 7.83 -4.13 3.11
C TYR A 229 7.89 -5.29 4.11
N HIS A 230 9.06 -5.89 4.31
CA HIS A 230 9.24 -6.94 5.32
C HIS A 230 8.86 -6.46 6.72
N TYR A 231 9.24 -5.24 7.11
CA TYR A 231 8.87 -4.64 8.40
C TYR A 231 7.35 -4.59 8.63
N THR A 232 6.58 -4.24 7.59
CA THR A 232 5.10 -4.20 7.69
C THR A 232 4.47 -5.58 7.92
N TRP A 233 5.19 -6.67 7.65
CA TRP A 233 4.72 -8.04 7.85
C TRP A 233 5.16 -8.66 9.17
N THR A 234 6.28 -8.23 9.75
CA THR A 234 6.89 -8.91 10.90
C THR A 234 6.79 -8.14 12.22
N THR A 235 6.36 -6.87 12.21
CA THR A 235 6.23 -5.99 13.39
C THR A 235 7.50 -5.78 14.24
N GLU A 236 8.61 -6.47 13.95
CA GLU A 236 9.84 -6.39 14.74
C GLU A 236 10.97 -5.73 13.97
N THR A 237 11.33 -4.52 14.39
CA THR A 237 12.73 -4.06 14.34
C THR A 237 13.05 -3.34 15.63
N GLU A 238 14.14 -3.74 16.29
CA GLU A 238 14.65 -3.14 17.53
C GLU A 238 15.11 -1.67 17.36
N ASN A 239 15.31 -1.19 16.13
CA ASN A 239 15.98 0.08 15.81
C ASN A 239 15.04 1.22 15.34
N HIS A 240 13.72 1.05 15.37
CA HIS A 240 12.80 2.13 14.95
C HIS A 240 13.03 3.43 15.75
N SER A 241 13.25 3.30 17.06
CA SER A 241 13.56 4.41 17.95
C SER A 241 14.88 5.09 17.60
N GLU A 242 15.90 4.32 17.22
CA GLU A 242 17.22 4.82 16.82
C GLU A 242 17.14 5.59 15.49
N LEU A 243 16.42 5.04 14.49
CA LEU A 243 16.20 5.72 13.21
C LEU A 243 15.43 7.04 13.40
N LEU A 244 14.44 7.05 14.30
CA LEU A 244 13.70 8.26 14.64
C LEU A 244 14.58 9.29 15.33
N GLU A 245 15.46 8.88 16.26
CA GLU A 245 16.41 9.76 16.94
C GLU A 245 17.41 10.39 15.96
N ILE A 246 17.97 9.61 15.04
CA ILE A 246 18.93 10.11 14.03
C ILE A 246 18.27 11.15 13.12
N VAL A 247 17.05 10.87 12.64
CA VAL A 247 16.34 11.80 11.75
C VAL A 247 15.89 13.05 12.51
N GLN A 248 15.51 12.93 13.79
CA GLN A 248 15.25 14.07 14.67
C GLN A 248 16.47 14.97 14.81
N GLU A 249 17.65 14.38 15.06
CA GLU A 249 18.90 15.14 15.17
C GLU A 249 19.23 15.86 13.86
N ALA A 250 19.07 15.18 12.72
CA ALA A 250 19.29 15.77 11.39
C ALA A 250 18.35 16.95 11.12
N ALA A 251 17.05 16.79 11.38
CA ALA A 251 16.06 17.86 11.22
C ALA A 251 16.36 19.06 12.14
N GLN A 252 16.76 18.82 13.39
CA GLN A 252 17.18 19.88 14.31
C GLN A 252 18.42 20.62 13.83
N LYS A 253 19.43 19.92 13.29
CA LYS A 253 20.63 20.53 12.73
C LYS A 253 20.31 21.40 11.51
N ILE A 254 19.47 20.91 10.59
CA ILE A 254 19.02 21.68 9.43
C ILE A 254 18.27 22.95 9.86
N LYS A 255 17.36 22.83 10.83
CA LYS A 255 16.64 23.98 11.41
C LYS A 255 17.59 25.00 12.02
N ARG A 256 18.62 24.56 12.75
CA ARG A 256 19.60 25.47 13.38
C ARG A 256 20.46 26.19 12.34
N HIS A 257 20.90 25.49 11.29
CA HIS A 257 21.85 26.04 10.33
C HIS A 257 21.19 26.84 9.19
N TYR A 258 20.12 26.31 8.61
CA TYR A 258 19.47 26.88 7.43
C TYR A 258 18.12 27.56 7.72
N ARG A 259 17.63 27.48 8.97
CA ARG A 259 16.28 27.93 9.38
C ARG A 259 15.12 27.26 8.65
N ASN A 260 15.38 26.24 7.85
CA ASN A 260 14.37 25.40 7.22
C ASN A 260 13.81 24.40 8.24
N ILE A 261 12.49 24.28 8.31
CA ILE A 261 11.81 23.31 9.17
C ILE A 261 11.46 22.11 8.30
N TYR A 262 12.10 20.97 8.56
CA TYR A 262 11.76 19.69 7.94
C TYR A 262 10.87 18.90 8.89
N GLU A 263 9.70 18.49 8.42
CA GLU A 263 8.89 17.47 9.08
C GLU A 263 9.59 16.12 8.93
N TYR A 264 9.56 15.30 9.97
CA TYR A 264 10.16 13.97 10.00
C TYR A 264 9.20 12.95 10.58
N GLY A 265 9.29 11.72 10.09
CA GLY A 265 8.45 10.59 10.46
C GLY A 265 8.74 9.40 9.56
N SER A 266 8.09 8.26 9.79
CA SER A 266 8.12 7.18 8.80
C SER A 266 7.61 7.70 7.45
N GLY A 267 8.12 7.22 6.31
CA GLY A 267 7.68 7.70 4.98
C GLY A 267 6.17 7.63 4.75
N ALA A 268 5.49 6.77 5.51
CA ALA A 268 4.04 6.71 5.69
C ALA A 268 3.36 8.00 6.23
N LYS A 269 4.11 8.95 6.80
CA LYS A 269 3.59 10.18 7.42
C LYS A 269 3.88 11.46 6.61
N THR A 270 4.29 11.35 5.34
CA THR A 270 4.64 12.52 4.49
C THR A 270 4.54 12.20 3.00
N ILE A 271 3.65 12.89 2.25
CA ILE A 271 3.72 13.32 0.81
C ILE A 271 2.43 14.02 0.25
N TYR A 272 2.55 15.33 0.03
CA TYR A 272 2.05 16.16 -1.09
C TYR A 272 3.32 16.84 -1.67
N LEU A 273 3.23 17.74 -2.67
CA LEU A 273 4.36 18.42 -3.34
C LEU A 273 5.73 17.80 -3.01
N ALA A 274 6.01 16.69 -3.68
CA ALA A 274 7.07 15.76 -3.34
C ALA A 274 8.25 15.93 -4.30
N PRO A 275 9.12 16.93 -4.10
CA PRO A 275 10.32 17.05 -4.91
C PRO A 275 11.18 15.80 -4.70
N GLY A 276 11.74 15.27 -5.80
CA GLY A 276 12.54 14.04 -5.76
C GLY A 276 11.74 12.75 -5.96
N GLY A 277 10.47 12.84 -6.41
CA GLY A 277 9.74 11.71 -6.95
C GLY A 277 10.51 11.02 -8.09
N SER A 278 10.46 9.69 -8.14
CA SER A 278 11.13 8.91 -9.18
C SER A 278 10.60 9.25 -10.58
N ASP A 279 9.32 9.61 -10.67
CA ASP A 279 8.64 10.04 -11.88
C ASP A 279 9.18 11.37 -12.42
N ASP A 280 9.31 12.38 -11.56
CA ASP A 280 9.88 13.69 -11.91
C ASP A 280 11.36 13.57 -12.30
N TRP A 281 12.13 12.76 -11.56
CA TRP A 281 13.53 12.50 -11.88
C TRP A 281 13.69 11.81 -13.24
N ALA A 282 12.89 10.76 -13.50
CA ALA A 282 12.89 10.04 -14.77
C ALA A 282 12.52 10.96 -15.93
N TYR A 283 11.50 11.81 -15.75
CA TYR A 283 11.07 12.77 -16.75
C TYR A 283 12.18 13.77 -17.09
N ASN A 284 12.86 14.31 -16.07
CA ASN A 284 13.96 15.25 -16.24
C ASN A 284 15.20 14.65 -16.92
N LEU A 285 15.38 13.33 -16.86
CA LEU A 285 16.41 12.62 -17.63
C LEU A 285 16.02 12.33 -19.10
N GLY A 286 14.83 12.75 -19.52
CA GLY A 286 14.35 12.60 -20.89
C GLY A 286 13.35 11.46 -21.11
N ILE A 287 12.91 10.76 -20.05
CA ILE A 287 11.82 9.78 -20.16
C ILE A 287 10.49 10.52 -20.27
N LYS A 288 10.07 10.81 -21.50
CA LYS A 288 8.89 11.63 -21.81
C LYS A 288 7.56 11.10 -21.23
N TYR A 289 7.49 9.80 -20.95
CA TYR A 289 6.28 9.12 -20.49
C TYR A 289 6.52 8.57 -19.08
N SER A 290 6.32 9.42 -18.09
CA SER A 290 6.55 9.14 -16.67
C SER A 290 5.24 9.35 -15.91
N PHE A 291 4.80 8.35 -15.13
CA PHE A 291 3.48 8.34 -14.48
C PHE A 291 3.56 7.67 -13.11
N THR A 292 2.82 8.22 -12.16
CA THR A 292 2.56 7.61 -10.83
C THR A 292 1.11 7.14 -10.76
N PHE A 293 0.89 5.93 -10.23
CA PHE A 293 -0.43 5.33 -10.06
C PHE A 293 -0.75 5.14 -8.58
N GLU A 294 -1.80 5.82 -8.11
CA GLU A 294 -2.42 5.55 -6.82
C GLU A 294 -3.56 4.55 -7.03
N LEU A 295 -3.43 3.34 -6.48
CA LEU A 295 -4.37 2.23 -6.71
C LEU A 295 -5.59 2.32 -5.77
N GLN A 296 -6.49 1.33 -5.87
CA GLN A 296 -7.67 1.29 -5.01
C GLN A 296 -7.29 1.26 -3.53
N ASP A 297 -8.13 1.79 -2.64
CA ASP A 297 -9.44 2.40 -2.90
C ASP A 297 -9.48 3.92 -2.67
N ARG A 298 -10.67 4.52 -2.55
CA ARG A 298 -10.83 5.95 -2.23
C ARG A 298 -10.89 6.22 -0.71
N GLY A 299 -10.28 5.33 0.08
CA GLY A 299 -10.10 5.49 1.51
C GLY A 299 -11.00 4.64 2.39
N ARG A 300 -11.94 3.84 1.87
CA ARG A 300 -12.80 2.97 2.71
C ARG A 300 -11.98 1.93 3.46
N TYR A 301 -11.06 1.29 2.76
CA TYR A 301 -10.10 0.34 3.30
C TYR A 301 -8.68 0.92 3.31
N GLY A 302 -8.40 1.94 2.48
CA GLY A 302 -7.09 2.57 2.41
C GLY A 302 -6.00 1.54 2.15
N PHE A 303 -5.00 1.51 3.03
CA PHE A 303 -3.88 0.57 2.94
C PHE A 303 -4.27 -0.89 3.27
N LEU A 304 -5.40 -1.12 3.95
CA LEU A 304 -5.89 -2.44 4.33
C LEU A 304 -6.93 -2.98 3.33
N LEU A 305 -6.70 -2.76 2.03
CA LEU A 305 -7.59 -3.23 0.97
C LEU A 305 -7.75 -4.76 1.04
N PRO A 306 -8.97 -5.32 1.21
CA PRO A 306 -9.15 -6.74 1.42
C PRO A 306 -8.69 -7.60 0.23
N PRO A 307 -8.21 -8.85 0.44
CA PRO A 307 -7.75 -9.72 -0.64
C PRO A 307 -8.77 -9.92 -1.77
N SER A 308 -10.07 -9.94 -1.43
CA SER A 308 -11.18 -10.04 -2.40
C SER A 308 -11.25 -8.89 -3.41
N HIS A 309 -10.55 -7.77 -3.17
CA HIS A 309 -10.51 -6.62 -4.07
C HIS A 309 -9.25 -6.59 -4.96
N ILE A 310 -8.25 -7.44 -4.70
CA ILE A 310 -6.97 -7.45 -5.42
C ILE A 310 -7.20 -7.62 -6.93
N SER A 311 -7.96 -8.64 -7.33
CA SER A 311 -8.26 -8.90 -8.75
C SER A 311 -8.89 -7.69 -9.45
N LYS A 312 -9.85 -7.02 -8.79
CA LYS A 312 -10.49 -5.82 -9.36
C LYS A 312 -9.48 -4.67 -9.52
N ALA A 313 -8.74 -4.36 -8.46
CA ALA A 313 -7.75 -3.28 -8.46
C ALA A 313 -6.63 -3.52 -9.49
N CYS A 314 -6.11 -4.75 -9.56
CA CYS A 314 -5.09 -5.13 -10.53
C CYS A 314 -5.60 -5.07 -11.97
N ASN A 315 -6.85 -5.47 -12.24
CA ASN A 315 -7.42 -5.39 -13.59
C ASN A 315 -7.65 -3.94 -14.06
N GLU A 316 -8.04 -3.04 -13.16
CA GLU A 316 -8.13 -1.60 -13.46
C GLU A 316 -6.75 -1.00 -13.78
N ALA A 317 -5.74 -1.27 -12.96
CA ALA A 317 -4.37 -0.85 -13.19
C ALA A 317 -3.79 -1.43 -14.50
N LEU A 318 -4.05 -2.71 -14.77
CA LEU A 318 -3.63 -3.41 -15.99
C LEU A 318 -4.22 -2.75 -17.24
N LEU A 319 -5.48 -2.31 -17.20
CA LEU A 319 -6.09 -1.59 -18.30
C LEU A 319 -5.37 -0.26 -18.58
N ALA A 320 -5.02 0.49 -17.53
CA ALA A 320 -4.30 1.74 -17.66
C ALA A 320 -2.89 1.54 -18.23
N VAL A 321 -2.12 0.60 -17.68
CA VAL A 321 -0.76 0.29 -18.14
C VAL A 321 -0.76 -0.16 -19.60
N LYS A 322 -1.67 -1.05 -20.00
CA LYS A 322 -1.80 -1.46 -21.41
C LYS A 322 -2.10 -0.27 -22.33
N THR A 323 -3.03 0.59 -21.92
CA THR A 323 -3.42 1.77 -22.71
C THR A 323 -2.24 2.71 -22.92
N ILE A 324 -1.46 2.99 -21.87
CA ILE A 324 -0.26 3.83 -21.95
C ILE A 324 0.78 3.16 -22.85
N ALA A 325 1.11 1.89 -22.61
CA ALA A 325 2.12 1.18 -23.39
C ALA A 325 1.79 1.16 -24.89
N LEU A 326 0.54 0.85 -25.25
CA LEU A 326 0.09 0.87 -26.63
C LEU A 326 0.17 2.26 -27.26
N LYS A 327 -0.19 3.31 -26.51
CA LYS A 327 -0.08 4.69 -27.01
C LYS A 327 1.37 5.13 -27.19
N VAL A 328 2.28 4.68 -26.32
CA VAL A 328 3.73 4.93 -26.45
C VAL A 328 4.27 4.22 -27.69
N ILE A 329 3.89 2.96 -27.93
CA ILE A 329 4.27 2.22 -29.14
C ILE A 329 3.81 2.99 -30.39
N GLU A 330 2.53 3.37 -30.46
CA GLU A 330 1.97 4.12 -31.60
C GLU A 330 2.76 5.42 -31.86
N LYS A 331 3.00 6.22 -30.80
CA LYS A 331 3.70 7.50 -30.92
C LYS A 331 5.20 7.37 -31.26
N THR A 332 5.82 6.23 -30.94
CA THR A 332 7.25 6.01 -31.18
C THR A 332 7.52 5.27 -32.49
N GLN A 333 6.51 4.63 -33.08
CA GLN A 333 6.57 4.00 -34.41
C GLN A 333 6.10 4.92 -35.54
N ALA A 334 5.34 5.98 -35.25
CA ALA A 334 4.94 6.96 -36.26
C ALA A 334 6.18 7.62 -36.89
N PRO A 335 6.28 7.74 -38.23
CA PRO A 335 7.39 8.44 -38.86
C PRO A 335 7.40 9.88 -38.37
N THR A 336 8.54 10.34 -37.86
CA THR A 336 8.75 11.75 -37.54
C THR A 336 8.53 12.56 -38.81
N THR A 337 7.42 13.29 -38.89
CA THR A 337 7.20 14.27 -39.94
C THR A 337 8.38 15.23 -39.92
N PRO A 338 9.13 15.40 -41.02
CA PRO A 338 10.19 16.40 -41.08
C PRO A 338 9.57 17.78 -40.81
N ALA A 339 10.13 18.51 -39.85
CA ALA A 339 9.78 19.89 -39.56
C ALA A 339 10.21 20.83 -40.69
#